data_AF-A0A3M7H0E5-F1
#
_entry.id   AF-A0A3M7H0E5-F1
#
_cell.length_a   1.000
_cell.length_b   1.000
_cell.length_c   1.000
_cell.angle_alpha   90.00
_cell.angle_beta   90.00
_cell.angle_gamma   90.00
#
_symmetry.space_group_name_H-M   'P 1'
#
loop_
_entity.id
_entity.type
_entity.pdbx_description
1 polymer ?
#
loop_
_entity_poly.entity_id
_entity_poly.type
_entity_poly.pdbx_seq_one_letter_code
_entity_poly.pdbx_strand_id
1 'polypeptide(L)'
;MINRSTARNILRMLYVYAWWDVSWWIGVLFSVGCVLFVIAGCFYWVPIAWPSTEFPGEELMAGGILSFLGATLFAVGGFLLVVEATNEKQTECFGWAVEKELFGGGGEEEEGEQSGGRRRSGQGRSSDFEVKSDGARSKQRLRPDPGQCSHHHQVGFRTAAAGVPRPSGQRRWQWLPSWDELRHHYIFEIGFLASFTLAIGTFVFWVSGLLALPGIYNHLSQGVLQGIYWLTYLVGGVLFVISSLLYMLETQEKWYLPAPHALGWWIGAFNMIGSVGWTLSAAFGYCTTSWCGYQGDLSLLWASIAYLIGSVLLWYEAMEKYPVVRMRSGDDSQA
;
A
#
# COMPACT_ATOMS: atom_id res chain seq x y z
N MET A 1 25.81 -12.92 -3.00
CA MET A 1 25.15 -13.64 -4.12
C MET A 1 23.65 -13.60 -3.86
N ILE A 2 22.87 -12.92 -4.70
CA ILE A 2 21.40 -12.88 -4.58
C ILE A 2 20.83 -14.23 -5.02
N ASN A 3 19.92 -14.82 -4.23
CA ASN A 3 19.28 -16.09 -4.58
C ASN A 3 18.43 -15.94 -5.86
N ARG A 4 18.35 -16.97 -6.70
CA ARG A 4 17.57 -16.98 -7.95
C ARG A 4 16.07 -16.69 -7.72
N SER A 5 15.54 -17.01 -6.54
CA SER A 5 14.17 -16.65 -6.15
C SER A 5 14.03 -15.14 -5.94
N THR A 6 14.92 -14.54 -5.14
CA THR A 6 14.96 -13.10 -4.86
C THR A 6 15.14 -12.28 -6.13
N ALA A 7 16.10 -12.66 -6.99
CA ALA A 7 16.32 -11.96 -8.27
C ALA A 7 15.07 -11.99 -9.17
N ARG A 8 14.33 -13.11 -9.17
CA ARG A 8 13.10 -13.25 -9.94
C ARG A 8 11.99 -12.36 -9.39
N ASN A 9 11.86 -12.25 -8.07
CA ASN A 9 10.84 -11.41 -7.45
C ASN A 9 11.14 -9.92 -7.64
N ILE A 10 12.40 -9.50 -7.53
CA ILE A 10 12.83 -8.14 -7.91
C ILE A 10 12.47 -7.85 -9.36
N LEU A 11 12.78 -8.78 -10.27
CA LEU A 11 12.43 -8.62 -11.68
C LEU A 11 10.91 -8.38 -11.80
N ARG A 12 10.06 -9.12 -11.09
CA ARG A 12 8.59 -8.98 -11.16
C ARG A 12 8.11 -7.57 -10.81
N MET A 13 8.74 -6.90 -9.84
CA MET A 13 8.40 -5.52 -9.50
C MET A 13 8.55 -4.57 -10.71
N LEU A 14 9.38 -4.92 -11.70
CA LEU A 14 9.63 -4.11 -12.89
C LEU A 14 8.68 -4.42 -14.07
N TYR A 15 8.11 -5.63 -14.18
CA TYR A 15 7.32 -6.03 -15.36
C TYR A 15 5.91 -6.57 -15.07
N VAL A 16 5.58 -6.89 -13.81
CA VAL A 16 4.23 -7.35 -13.46
C VAL A 16 3.43 -6.18 -12.89
N TYR A 17 2.36 -5.84 -13.61
CA TYR A 17 1.41 -4.81 -13.23
C TYR A 17 0.12 -5.46 -12.72
N ALA A 18 0.10 -5.81 -11.42
CA ALA A 18 -1.02 -6.51 -10.77
C ALA A 18 -2.11 -5.51 -10.32
N TRP A 19 -2.69 -4.78 -11.27
CA TRP A 19 -3.67 -3.73 -10.99
C TRP A 19 -4.96 -4.22 -10.31
N TRP A 20 -5.24 -5.52 -10.39
CA TRP A 20 -6.40 -6.15 -9.75
C TRP A 20 -6.15 -6.51 -8.28
N ASP A 21 -4.92 -6.34 -7.76
CA ASP A 21 -4.53 -6.70 -6.40
C ASP A 21 -4.36 -5.45 -5.52
N VAL A 22 -5.08 -5.43 -4.41
CA VAL A 22 -5.06 -4.32 -3.46
C VAL A 22 -3.69 -4.16 -2.77
N SER A 23 -2.99 -5.24 -2.44
CA SER A 23 -1.66 -5.22 -1.81
C SER A 23 -0.61 -4.62 -2.74
N TRP A 24 -0.74 -4.89 -4.05
CA TRP A 24 0.12 -4.27 -5.06
C TRP A 24 -0.05 -2.75 -5.08
N TRP A 25 -1.30 -2.27 -5.06
CA TRP A 25 -1.58 -0.83 -4.98
C TRP A 25 -1.05 -0.20 -3.71
N ILE A 26 -1.23 -0.83 -2.54
CA ILE A 26 -0.72 -0.32 -1.26
C ILE A 26 0.80 -0.16 -1.32
N GLY A 27 1.52 -1.20 -1.77
CA GLY A 27 2.97 -1.18 -1.91
C GLY A 27 3.46 -0.08 -2.86
N VAL A 28 2.80 0.08 -4.01
CA VAL A 28 3.13 1.12 -5.01
C VAL A 28 2.86 2.52 -4.47
N LEU A 29 1.68 2.76 -3.89
CA LEU A 29 1.29 4.08 -3.39
C LEU A 29 2.23 4.58 -2.30
N PHE A 30 2.58 3.72 -1.32
CA PHE A 30 3.54 4.10 -0.29
C PHE A 30 4.95 4.27 -0.85
N SER A 31 5.39 3.40 -1.77
CA SER A 31 6.73 3.52 -2.37
C SER A 31 6.87 4.83 -3.14
N VAL A 32 5.91 5.15 -4.02
CA VAL A 32 5.92 6.39 -4.80
C VAL A 32 5.76 7.60 -3.89
N GLY A 33 4.87 7.54 -2.90
CA GLY A 33 4.72 8.60 -1.90
C GLY A 33 6.02 8.90 -1.14
N CYS A 34 6.74 7.86 -0.72
CA CYS A 34 8.04 8.00 -0.07
C CYS A 34 9.10 8.60 -1.00
N VAL A 35 9.13 8.22 -2.28
CA VAL A 35 10.03 8.86 -3.26
C VAL A 35 9.75 10.36 -3.34
N LEU A 36 8.49 10.78 -3.37
CA LEU A 36 8.13 12.20 -3.37
C LEU A 36 8.59 12.88 -2.07
N PHE A 37 8.43 12.24 -0.91
CA PHE A 37 8.92 12.79 0.36
C PHE A 37 10.44 12.86 0.45
N VAL A 38 11.18 11.90 -0.12
CA VAL A 38 12.64 11.98 -0.21
C VAL A 38 13.06 13.18 -1.06
N ILE A 39 12.44 13.37 -2.22
CA ILE A 39 12.73 14.51 -3.10
C ILE A 39 12.35 15.83 -2.40
N ALA A 40 11.19 15.90 -1.74
CA ALA A 40 10.78 17.05 -0.95
C ALA A 40 11.78 17.36 0.17
N GLY A 41 12.21 16.33 0.92
CA GLY A 41 13.22 16.45 1.96
C GLY A 41 14.57 16.94 1.45
N CYS A 42 14.94 16.61 0.21
CA CYS A 42 16.12 17.21 -0.43
C CYS A 42 15.92 18.71 -0.66
N PHE A 43 14.76 19.15 -1.17
CA PHE A 43 14.46 20.57 -1.36
C PHE A 43 14.36 21.35 -0.04
N TYR A 44 14.04 20.68 1.07
CA TYR A 44 14.04 21.29 2.40
C TYR A 44 15.45 21.37 3.00
N TRP A 45 16.15 20.24 3.05
CA TRP A 45 17.36 20.13 3.86
C TRP A 45 18.65 20.55 3.13
N VAL A 46 18.77 20.25 1.82
CA VAL A 46 20.02 20.49 1.07
C VAL A 46 20.39 21.98 1.01
N PRO A 47 19.46 22.94 0.81
CA PRO A 47 19.80 24.36 0.83
C PRO A 47 20.31 24.83 2.19
N ILE A 48 19.82 24.23 3.29
CA ILE A 48 20.29 24.54 4.65
C ILE A 48 21.71 24.01 4.86
N ALA A 49 22.00 22.79 4.39
CA ALA A 49 23.31 22.17 4.53
C ALA A 49 24.38 22.76 3.59
N TRP A 50 23.97 23.12 2.36
CA TRP A 50 24.81 23.74 1.33
C TRP A 50 24.10 24.93 0.69
N PRO A 51 24.20 26.14 1.30
CA PRO A 51 23.51 27.34 0.82
C PRO A 51 23.84 27.75 -0.63
N SER A 52 24.97 27.29 -1.18
CA SER A 52 25.33 27.52 -2.58
C SER A 52 24.42 26.81 -3.59
N THR A 53 23.58 25.87 -3.14
CA THR A 53 22.65 25.11 -3.97
C THR A 53 21.26 25.74 -4.05
N GLU A 54 21.01 26.78 -3.25
CA GLU A 54 19.68 27.38 -3.09
C GLU A 54 19.17 28.03 -4.39
N PHE A 55 17.92 27.77 -4.75
CA PHE A 55 17.26 28.46 -5.86
C PHE A 55 15.82 28.92 -5.52
N PRO A 56 15.35 30.02 -6.14
CA PRO A 56 14.11 30.67 -5.72
C PRO A 56 12.89 29.74 -5.81
N GLY A 57 12.22 29.55 -4.67
CA GLY A 57 10.96 28.81 -4.59
C GLY A 57 11.08 27.30 -4.47
N GLU A 58 12.27 26.72 -4.32
CA GLU A 58 12.45 25.27 -4.23
C GLU A 58 11.75 24.66 -3.00
N GLU A 59 11.88 25.27 -1.83
CA GLU A 59 11.31 24.79 -0.57
C GLU A 59 9.77 24.86 -0.63
N LEU A 60 9.27 26.05 -0.94
CA LEU A 60 7.85 26.35 -0.91
C LEU A 60 7.07 25.70 -2.05
N MET A 61 7.58 25.79 -3.29
CA MET A 61 6.88 25.25 -4.45
C MET A 61 7.17 23.78 -4.65
N ALA A 62 8.44 23.40 -4.84
CA ALA A 62 8.77 22.01 -5.13
C ALA A 62 8.55 21.13 -3.90
N GLY A 63 9.11 21.51 -2.74
CA GLY A 63 8.90 20.80 -1.48
C GLY A 63 7.42 20.71 -1.10
N GLY A 64 6.73 21.84 -1.02
CA GLY A 64 5.31 21.90 -0.65
C GLY A 64 4.38 21.06 -1.54
N ILE A 65 4.52 21.16 -2.86
CA ILE A 65 3.69 20.37 -3.81
C ILE A 65 4.00 18.87 -3.70
N LEU A 66 5.28 18.50 -3.63
CA LEU A 66 5.67 17.09 -3.50
C LEU A 66 5.20 16.48 -2.18
N SER A 67 5.28 17.23 -1.08
CA SER A 67 4.76 16.81 0.23
C SER A 67 3.24 16.58 0.18
N PHE A 68 2.48 17.46 -0.46
CA PHE A 68 1.04 17.27 -0.64
C PHE A 68 0.70 16.02 -1.47
N LEU A 69 1.38 15.83 -2.60
CA LEU A 69 1.17 14.66 -3.47
C LEU A 69 1.53 13.36 -2.74
N GLY A 70 2.67 13.34 -2.04
CA GLY A 70 3.08 12.21 -1.22
C GLY A 70 2.06 11.88 -0.13
N ALA A 71 1.56 12.91 0.58
CA ALA A 71 0.57 12.72 1.64
C ALA A 71 -0.76 12.19 1.10
N THR A 72 -1.14 12.62 -0.11
CA THR A 72 -2.35 12.15 -0.79
C THR A 72 -2.23 10.67 -1.16
N LEU A 73 -1.09 10.24 -1.70
CA LEU A 73 -0.85 8.82 -1.98
C LEU A 73 -0.87 7.98 -0.69
N PHE A 74 -0.32 8.50 0.41
CA PHE A 74 -0.38 7.86 1.72
C PHE A 74 -1.81 7.73 2.25
N ALA A 75 -2.64 8.77 2.12
CA ALA A 75 -4.04 8.71 2.55
C ALA A 75 -4.83 7.65 1.77
N VAL A 76 -4.62 7.57 0.45
CA VAL A 76 -5.24 6.54 -0.40
C VAL A 76 -4.74 5.14 -0.02
N GLY A 77 -3.42 4.97 0.18
CA GLY A 77 -2.83 3.70 0.62
C GLY A 77 -3.33 3.27 2.01
N GLY A 78 -3.46 4.21 2.94
CA GLY A 78 -4.03 3.99 4.27
C GLY A 78 -5.48 3.52 4.22
N PHE A 79 -6.30 4.10 3.35
CA PHE A 79 -7.66 3.60 3.10
C PHE A 79 -7.64 2.16 2.55
N LEU A 80 -6.80 1.89 1.55
CA LEU A 80 -6.70 0.55 0.96
C LEU A 80 -6.22 -0.51 1.96
N LEU A 81 -5.39 -0.17 2.94
CA LEU A 81 -5.01 -1.10 4.02
C LEU A 81 -6.20 -1.58 4.86
N VAL A 82 -7.16 -0.70 5.14
CA VAL A 82 -8.39 -1.08 5.85
C VAL A 82 -9.24 -2.01 4.97
N VAL A 83 -9.35 -1.67 3.68
CA VAL A 83 -10.04 -2.50 2.69
C VAL A 83 -9.38 -3.89 2.59
N GLU A 84 -8.06 -3.96 2.52
CA GLU A 84 -7.32 -5.22 2.51
C GLU A 84 -7.55 -6.04 3.78
N ALA A 85 -7.40 -5.42 4.96
CA ALA A 85 -7.57 -6.10 6.25
C ALA A 85 -8.99 -6.66 6.42
N THR A 86 -10.00 -6.02 5.83
CA THR A 86 -11.39 -6.52 5.87
C THR A 86 -11.66 -7.65 4.88
N ASN A 87 -10.82 -7.80 3.84
CA ASN A 87 -10.96 -8.78 2.76
C ASN A 87 -9.76 -9.73 2.65
N GLU A 88 -9.08 -10.06 3.75
CA GLU A 88 -7.83 -10.85 3.78
C GLU A 88 -7.89 -12.16 2.95
N LYS A 89 -9.07 -12.75 2.77
CA LYS A 89 -9.29 -13.99 1.99
C LYS A 89 -9.61 -13.78 0.50
N GLN A 90 -9.75 -12.53 0.04
CA GLN A 90 -10.27 -12.16 -1.30
C GLN A 90 -9.56 -10.94 -1.90
N THR A 91 -8.28 -10.73 -1.59
CA THR A 91 -7.50 -9.57 -2.07
C THR A 91 -7.38 -9.47 -3.60
N GLU A 92 -7.49 -10.60 -4.31
CA GLU A 92 -7.49 -10.69 -5.79
C GLU A 92 -8.84 -10.30 -6.43
N CYS A 93 -9.93 -10.25 -5.66
CA CYS A 93 -11.25 -9.85 -6.14
C CYS A 93 -11.41 -8.33 -6.27
N PHE A 94 -10.41 -7.55 -5.83
CA PHE A 94 -10.43 -6.09 -5.82
C PHE A 94 -10.65 -5.49 -7.22
N GLY A 95 -9.92 -5.98 -8.24
CA GLY A 95 -10.06 -5.47 -9.62
C GLY A 95 -11.48 -5.56 -10.18
N TRP A 96 -12.18 -6.67 -9.91
CA TRP A 96 -13.57 -6.86 -10.33
C TRP A 96 -14.54 -5.96 -9.58
N ALA A 97 -14.32 -5.78 -8.27
CA ALA A 97 -15.13 -4.86 -7.48
C ALA A 97 -15.02 -3.43 -8.02
N VAL A 98 -13.80 -2.99 -8.33
CA VAL A 98 -13.55 -1.68 -8.94
C VAL A 98 -14.19 -1.57 -10.32
N GLU A 99 -14.05 -2.59 -11.19
CA GLU A 99 -14.65 -2.60 -12.53
C GLU A 99 -16.18 -2.54 -12.47
N LYS A 100 -16.79 -3.29 -11.55
CA LYS A 100 -18.25 -3.29 -11.35
C LYS A 100 -18.78 -1.93 -10.94
N GLU A 101 -18.10 -1.22 -10.04
CA GLU A 101 -18.51 0.12 -9.58
C GLU A 101 -18.28 1.19 -10.65
N LEU A 102 -17.14 1.15 -11.35
CA LEU A 102 -16.80 2.17 -12.35
C LEU A 102 -17.58 2.01 -13.67
N PHE A 103 -17.79 0.77 -14.11
CA PHE A 103 -18.36 0.48 -15.41
C PHE A 103 -19.77 -0.10 -15.34
N GLY A 104 -20.35 -0.22 -14.14
CA GLY A 104 -21.71 -0.70 -13.92
C GLY A 104 -21.90 -2.07 -14.57
N GLY A 105 -21.32 -3.11 -13.95
CA GLY A 105 -21.18 -4.45 -14.52
C GLY A 105 -22.31 -4.85 -15.47
N GLY A 106 -21.97 -5.09 -16.74
CA GLY A 106 -22.88 -5.72 -17.69
C GLY A 106 -23.39 -7.01 -17.07
N GLY A 107 -24.71 -7.08 -16.86
CA GLY A 107 -25.34 -8.16 -16.11
C GLY A 107 -24.94 -9.53 -16.65
N GLU A 108 -24.21 -10.29 -15.84
CA GLU A 108 -24.38 -11.72 -15.84
C GLU A 108 -25.58 -11.98 -14.93
N GLU A 109 -26.74 -12.11 -15.57
CA GLU A 109 -27.93 -12.65 -14.94
C GLU A 109 -27.55 -13.98 -14.28
N GLU A 110 -27.78 -14.07 -12.97
CA GLU A 110 -27.85 -15.35 -12.27
C GLU A 110 -28.99 -16.15 -12.93
N GLU A 111 -28.68 -16.93 -13.97
CA GLU A 111 -29.60 -17.95 -14.49
C GLU A 111 -29.72 -19.03 -13.41
N GLY A 112 -30.75 -18.88 -12.58
CA GLY A 112 -31.29 -19.95 -11.77
C GLY A 112 -31.62 -21.16 -12.64
N GLU A 113 -31.47 -22.34 -12.05
CA GLU A 113 -31.85 -23.63 -12.62
C GLU A 113 -33.13 -23.57 -13.44
N GLN A 114 -33.01 -23.74 -14.76
CA GLN A 114 -34.03 -24.40 -15.57
C GLN A 114 -33.46 -24.92 -16.90
N SER A 115 -33.39 -26.26 -16.96
CA SER A 115 -33.45 -27.15 -18.12
C SER A 115 -33.49 -26.54 -19.54
N GLY A 116 -32.43 -26.81 -20.31
CA GLY A 116 -32.50 -27.17 -21.73
C GLY A 116 -32.51 -26.04 -22.79
N GLY A 117 -31.41 -25.91 -23.56
CA GLY A 117 -31.49 -25.53 -24.98
C GLY A 117 -30.51 -24.47 -25.52
N ARG A 118 -29.58 -24.93 -26.36
CA ARG A 118 -29.02 -24.29 -27.59
C ARG A 118 -28.40 -22.86 -27.52
N ARG A 119 -27.07 -22.83 -27.66
CA ARG A 119 -26.17 -21.70 -27.97
C ARG A 119 -26.73 -20.62 -28.92
N ARG A 120 -26.51 -19.34 -28.57
CA ARG A 120 -26.20 -18.28 -29.56
C ARG A 120 -25.29 -17.19 -28.97
N SER A 121 -24.32 -16.79 -29.79
CA SER A 121 -23.22 -15.85 -29.51
C SER A 121 -23.69 -14.39 -29.44
N GLY A 122 -23.37 -13.69 -28.34
CA GLY A 122 -23.45 -12.24 -28.21
C GLY A 122 -22.07 -11.63 -27.94
N GLN A 123 -21.65 -10.70 -28.78
CA GLN A 123 -20.30 -10.17 -28.91
C GLN A 123 -20.11 -8.91 -28.05
N GLY A 124 -19.43 -9.04 -26.90
CA GLY A 124 -18.98 -7.92 -26.06
C GLY A 124 -17.61 -7.41 -26.51
N ARG A 125 -17.50 -6.09 -26.69
CA ARG A 125 -16.38 -5.37 -27.31
C ARG A 125 -15.24 -5.18 -26.30
N SER A 126 -14.13 -5.89 -26.48
CA SER A 126 -12.89 -5.78 -25.67
C SER A 126 -11.93 -4.79 -26.34
N SER A 127 -11.33 -3.89 -25.55
CA SER A 127 -10.28 -2.97 -25.99
C SER A 127 -8.94 -3.71 -26.10
N ASP A 128 -8.55 -4.03 -27.34
CA ASP A 128 -7.32 -4.74 -27.70
C ASP A 128 -6.08 -3.83 -27.56
N PHE A 129 -5.05 -4.28 -26.83
CA PHE A 129 -3.69 -3.73 -26.95
C PHE A 129 -2.80 -4.81 -27.58
N GLU A 130 -2.29 -4.54 -28.80
CA GLU A 130 -1.54 -5.48 -29.62
C GLU A 130 -0.04 -5.14 -29.56
N VAL A 131 0.76 -5.96 -28.87
CA VAL A 131 2.23 -5.84 -28.91
C VAL A 131 2.77 -6.93 -29.84
N LYS A 132 3.41 -6.49 -30.93
CA LYS A 132 4.05 -7.37 -31.92
C LYS A 132 5.45 -7.78 -31.48
N SER A 133 5.69 -9.09 -31.39
CA SER A 133 7.01 -9.69 -31.57
C SER A 133 6.86 -10.97 -32.39
N ASP A 134 7.74 -11.13 -33.37
CA ASP A 134 7.60 -12.07 -34.47
C ASP A 134 7.76 -13.53 -34.02
N GLY A 135 6.80 -14.38 -34.45
CA GLY A 135 7.09 -15.78 -34.74
C GLY A 135 6.63 -16.86 -33.74
N ALA A 136 5.41 -16.79 -33.21
CA ALA A 136 4.51 -17.94 -32.95
C ALA A 136 3.24 -17.46 -32.23
N ARG A 137 2.10 -17.47 -32.93
CA ARG A 137 0.81 -17.02 -32.38
C ARG A 137 0.26 -18.03 -31.37
N SER A 138 0.56 -17.85 -30.09
CA SER A 138 -0.32 -18.27 -29.00
C SER A 138 -0.97 -17.02 -28.40
N LYS A 139 -2.28 -16.86 -28.62
CA LYS A 139 -3.07 -15.82 -27.94
C LYS A 139 -3.28 -16.25 -26.49
N GLN A 140 -2.33 -15.95 -25.61
CA GLN A 140 -2.60 -16.03 -24.17
C GLN A 140 -3.47 -14.83 -23.78
N ARG A 141 -4.80 -15.03 -23.84
CA ARG A 141 -5.73 -14.22 -23.06
C ARG A 141 -5.57 -14.66 -21.61
N LEU A 142 -4.93 -13.85 -20.78
CA LEU A 142 -5.06 -14.00 -19.34
C LEU A 142 -6.44 -13.44 -18.98
N ARG A 143 -7.42 -14.32 -18.90
CA ARG A 143 -8.78 -14.03 -18.44
C ARG A 143 -8.88 -14.61 -17.02
N PRO A 144 -9.04 -13.79 -15.97
CA PRO A 144 -9.37 -14.30 -14.65
C PRO A 144 -10.73 -15.00 -14.75
N ASP A 145 -10.79 -16.28 -14.37
CA ASP A 145 -12.00 -17.11 -14.44
C ASP A 145 -12.81 -16.94 -13.13
N PRO A 146 -14.04 -16.42 -13.18
CA PRO A 146 -14.89 -16.19 -12.00
C PRO A 146 -15.28 -17.49 -11.27
N GLY A 147 -15.21 -18.66 -11.92
CA GLY A 147 -15.40 -19.96 -11.29
C GLY A 147 -14.18 -20.47 -10.53
N GLN A 148 -13.01 -19.82 -10.71
CA GLN A 148 -11.72 -20.20 -10.14
C GLN A 148 -11.12 -19.11 -9.24
N CYS A 149 -11.94 -18.41 -8.45
CA CYS A 149 -11.49 -17.99 -7.11
C CYS A 149 -11.32 -19.23 -6.21
N SER A 150 -10.59 -20.24 -6.71
CA SER A 150 -10.14 -21.42 -6.01
C SER A 150 -8.77 -21.08 -5.43
N HIS A 151 -8.80 -20.71 -4.16
CA HIS A 151 -7.67 -20.32 -3.33
C HIS A 151 -6.44 -21.22 -3.52
N HIS A 152 -5.35 -20.64 -4.02
CA HIS A 152 -4.01 -21.21 -3.91
C HIS A 152 -3.20 -20.34 -2.93
N HIS A 153 -3.35 -20.67 -1.64
CA HIS A 153 -2.49 -20.41 -0.48
C HIS A 153 -1.73 -19.06 -0.31
N GLN A 154 -2.04 -18.44 0.84
CA GLN A 154 -1.10 -18.03 1.91
C GLN A 154 0.24 -17.41 1.49
N VAL A 155 0.37 -16.09 1.68
CA VAL A 155 1.55 -15.50 2.34
C VAL A 155 1.07 -14.24 3.08
N GLY A 156 1.14 -14.30 4.41
CA GLY A 156 0.54 -13.34 5.33
C GLY A 156 -0.10 -14.11 6.48
N PHE A 157 0.61 -14.16 7.61
CA PHE A 157 0.09 -14.46 8.94
C PHE A 157 -0.75 -15.72 9.20
N ARG A 158 -0.18 -16.62 10.01
CA ARG A 158 -0.71 -17.90 10.53
C ARG A 158 -0.52 -19.11 9.60
N THR A 159 0.26 -20.04 10.10
CA THR A 159 0.06 -21.49 9.92
C THR A 159 -1.39 -21.83 10.27
N ALA A 160 -2.26 -21.94 9.27
CA ALA A 160 -3.47 -22.72 9.43
C ALA A 160 -3.05 -24.19 9.53
N ALA A 161 -3.29 -24.79 10.70
CA ALA A 161 -3.28 -26.23 10.84
C ALA A 161 -4.13 -26.84 9.71
N ALA A 162 -3.54 -27.79 8.97
CA ALA A 162 -4.25 -28.59 8.00
C ALA A 162 -5.47 -29.24 8.70
N GLY A 163 -6.68 -28.79 8.38
CA GLY A 163 -7.90 -29.44 8.89
C GLY A 163 -9.09 -28.55 9.27
N VAL A 164 -9.06 -27.23 9.11
CA VAL A 164 -10.28 -26.42 9.37
C VAL A 164 -11.30 -26.58 8.24
N PRO A 165 -12.54 -27.04 8.50
CA PRO A 165 -13.56 -27.21 7.46
C PRO A 165 -13.96 -25.88 6.81
N ARG A 166 -14.25 -25.96 5.51
CA ARG A 166 -14.68 -24.84 4.64
C ARG A 166 -16.00 -24.22 5.16
N PRO A 167 -16.11 -22.89 5.33
CA PRO A 167 -17.40 -22.23 5.40
C PRO A 167 -18.05 -22.24 4.02
N SER A 168 -19.27 -22.74 3.93
CA SER A 168 -20.05 -22.93 2.69
C SER A 168 -20.73 -21.65 2.18
N GLY A 169 -20.03 -20.52 2.19
CA GLY A 169 -20.56 -19.26 1.65
C GLY A 169 -19.41 -18.35 1.23
N GLN A 170 -19.28 -18.09 -0.07
CA GLN A 170 -18.34 -17.10 -0.59
C GLN A 170 -18.78 -15.72 -0.07
N ARG A 171 -18.01 -15.12 0.85
CA ARG A 171 -18.23 -13.73 1.30
C ARG A 171 -18.15 -12.83 0.05
N ARG A 172 -19.04 -11.84 -0.09
CA ARG A 172 -18.92 -10.82 -1.15
C ARG A 172 -17.88 -9.78 -0.72
N TRP A 173 -17.19 -9.18 -1.68
CA TRP A 173 -16.27 -8.05 -1.45
C TRP A 173 -16.94 -6.96 -0.62
N GLN A 174 -16.23 -6.45 0.39
CA GLN A 174 -16.72 -5.40 1.27
C GLN A 174 -15.78 -4.20 1.28
N TRP A 175 -16.29 -3.00 1.03
CA TRP A 175 -15.49 -1.77 1.09
C TRP A 175 -15.27 -1.27 2.52
N LEU A 176 -16.18 -1.59 3.43
CA LEU A 176 -16.11 -1.26 4.85
C LEU A 176 -16.66 -2.44 5.67
N PRO A 177 -16.07 -2.71 6.86
CA PRO A 177 -16.57 -3.76 7.73
C PRO A 177 -17.93 -3.37 8.31
N SER A 178 -18.77 -4.36 8.58
CA SER A 178 -20.00 -4.12 9.33
C SER A 178 -19.69 -3.75 10.79
N TRP A 179 -20.55 -2.97 11.44
CA TRP A 179 -20.39 -2.60 12.86
C TRP A 179 -20.30 -3.80 13.79
N ASP A 180 -20.98 -4.90 13.44
CA ASP A 180 -20.98 -6.12 14.23
C ASP A 180 -19.64 -6.87 14.13
N GLU A 181 -19.12 -7.04 12.92
CA GLU A 181 -17.80 -7.63 12.68
C GLU A 181 -16.68 -6.77 13.28
N LEU A 182 -16.80 -5.44 13.17
CA LEU A 182 -15.85 -4.51 13.77
C LEU A 182 -15.77 -4.72 15.28
N ARG A 183 -16.92 -4.73 15.98
CA ARG A 183 -16.98 -4.81 17.44
C ARG A 183 -16.58 -6.17 18.01
N HIS A 184 -16.84 -7.25 17.29
CA HIS A 184 -16.67 -8.60 17.84
C HIS A 184 -15.44 -9.35 17.29
N HIS A 185 -14.92 -8.95 16.14
CA HIS A 185 -13.81 -9.64 15.48
C HIS A 185 -12.59 -8.75 15.30
N TYR A 186 -12.71 -7.68 14.50
CA TYR A 186 -11.56 -6.92 14.02
C TYR A 186 -10.81 -6.13 15.11
N ILE A 187 -11.49 -5.67 16.17
CA ILE A 187 -10.82 -4.97 17.28
C ILE A 187 -9.84 -5.85 18.07
N PHE A 188 -9.88 -7.18 17.89
CA PHE A 188 -8.97 -8.12 18.55
C PHE A 188 -7.84 -8.60 17.63
N GLU A 189 -7.86 -8.19 16.36
CA GLU A 189 -6.85 -8.59 15.37
C GLU A 189 -5.78 -7.50 15.25
N ILE A 190 -4.54 -7.87 15.60
CA ILE A 190 -3.41 -6.92 15.65
C ILE A 190 -3.16 -6.29 14.27
N GLY A 191 -3.21 -7.07 13.19
CA GLY A 191 -3.04 -6.55 11.83
C GLY A 191 -4.13 -5.57 11.41
N PHE A 192 -5.40 -5.84 11.75
CA PHE A 192 -6.47 -4.88 11.51
C PHE A 192 -6.24 -3.60 12.31
N LEU A 193 -5.89 -3.70 13.60
CA LEU A 193 -5.58 -2.54 14.44
C LEU A 193 -4.40 -1.74 13.89
N ALA A 194 -3.37 -2.42 13.37
CA ALA A 194 -2.21 -1.78 12.74
C ALA A 194 -2.62 -1.00 11.48
N SER A 195 -3.36 -1.63 10.57
CA SER A 195 -3.89 -1.01 9.34
C SER A 195 -4.82 0.15 9.63
N PHE A 196 -5.74 -0.01 10.59
CA PHE A 196 -6.69 1.03 10.97
C PHE A 196 -6.00 2.22 11.64
N THR A 197 -5.03 1.98 12.51
CA THR A 197 -4.22 3.04 13.13
C THR A 197 -3.40 3.78 12.09
N LEU A 198 -2.81 3.06 11.12
CA LEU A 198 -2.06 3.68 10.02
C LEU A 198 -2.98 4.57 9.19
N ALA A 199 -4.15 4.07 8.81
CA ALA A 199 -5.14 4.81 8.03
C ALA A 199 -5.51 6.13 8.71
N ILE A 200 -5.88 6.11 10.00
CA ILE A 200 -6.15 7.33 10.76
C ILE A 200 -4.94 8.26 10.75
N GLY A 201 -3.75 7.73 10.99
CA GLY A 201 -2.50 8.50 10.93
C GLY A 201 -2.31 9.20 9.58
N THR A 202 -2.58 8.51 8.47
CA THR A 202 -2.39 9.06 7.12
C THR A 202 -3.39 10.16 6.81
N PHE A 203 -4.64 10.03 7.24
CA PHE A 203 -5.65 11.08 7.07
C PHE A 203 -5.37 12.31 7.94
N VAL A 204 -4.90 12.11 9.17
CA VAL A 204 -4.49 13.23 10.04
C VAL A 204 -3.28 13.94 9.45
N PHE A 205 -2.22 13.19 9.08
CA PHE A 205 -1.03 13.71 8.43
C PHE A 205 -1.32 14.40 7.10
N TRP A 206 -2.32 13.93 6.34
CA TRP A 206 -2.73 14.57 5.08
C TRP A 206 -3.13 16.04 5.24
N VAL A 207 -3.66 16.43 6.41
CA VAL A 207 -3.98 17.84 6.72
C VAL A 207 -2.72 18.71 6.69
N SER A 208 -1.58 18.25 7.23
CA SER A 208 -0.33 19.02 7.15
C SER A 208 0.19 19.08 5.72
N GLY A 209 0.07 18.00 4.94
CA GLY A 209 0.39 17.98 3.52
C GLY A 209 -0.44 18.98 2.71
N LEU A 210 -1.75 19.11 2.98
CA LEU A 210 -2.61 20.11 2.36
C LEU A 210 -2.15 21.54 2.69
N LEU A 211 -1.81 21.78 3.97
CA LEU A 211 -1.35 23.08 4.42
C LEU A 211 0.05 23.45 3.93
N ALA A 212 0.85 22.47 3.49
CA ALA A 212 2.18 22.68 2.89
C ALA A 212 2.12 23.26 1.46
N LEU A 213 0.94 23.33 0.83
CA LEU A 213 0.81 23.87 -0.51
C LEU A 213 1.19 25.36 -0.60
N PRO A 214 1.83 25.78 -1.70
CA PRO A 214 2.13 27.19 -1.93
C PRO A 214 0.83 27.99 -2.02
N GLY A 215 0.82 29.16 -1.38
CA GLY A 215 -0.38 30.00 -1.26
C GLY A 215 -1.29 29.64 -0.08
N ILE A 216 -1.12 28.48 0.54
CA ILE A 216 -1.70 28.19 1.86
C ILE A 216 -0.63 28.43 2.93
N TYR A 217 0.51 27.74 2.82
CA TYR A 217 1.58 27.77 3.81
C TYR A 217 2.06 29.19 4.14
N ASN A 218 2.25 30.03 3.11
CA ASN A 218 2.74 31.42 3.25
C ASN A 218 1.76 32.38 3.93
N HIS A 219 0.50 31.97 4.09
CA HIS A 219 -0.56 32.79 4.65
C HIS A 219 -1.09 32.22 5.97
N LEU A 220 -0.43 31.19 6.52
CA LEU A 220 -0.80 30.64 7.81
C LEU A 220 -0.48 31.63 8.94
N SER A 221 -1.46 31.87 9.81
CA SER A 221 -1.18 32.53 11.08
C SER A 221 -0.36 31.60 11.97
N GLN A 222 0.40 32.19 12.91
CA GLN A 222 1.20 31.39 13.85
C GLN A 222 0.35 30.38 14.64
N GLY A 223 -0.90 30.74 14.97
CA GLY A 223 -1.83 29.83 15.63
C GLY A 223 -2.23 28.62 14.77
N VAL A 224 -2.45 28.80 13.48
CA VAL A 224 -2.76 27.69 12.55
C VAL A 224 -1.52 26.84 12.27
N LEU A 225 -0.36 27.47 12.12
CA LEU A 225 0.91 26.77 11.93
C LEU A 225 1.19 25.82 13.12
N GLN A 226 1.05 26.32 14.35
CA GLN A 226 1.33 25.56 15.56
C GLN A 226 0.19 24.58 15.93
N GLY A 227 -1.06 25.01 15.80
CA GLY A 227 -2.24 24.28 16.26
C GLY A 227 -2.83 23.31 15.24
N ILE A 228 -2.54 23.47 13.95
CA ILE A 228 -3.07 22.59 12.90
C ILE A 228 -1.92 21.93 12.13
N TYR A 229 -1.04 22.70 11.49
CA TYR A 229 0.02 22.13 10.65
C TYR A 229 0.95 21.21 11.46
N TRP A 230 1.62 21.73 12.49
CA TRP A 230 2.54 20.93 13.30
C TRP A 230 1.83 19.88 14.14
N LEU A 231 0.62 20.17 14.64
CA LEU A 231 -0.12 19.23 15.48
C LEU A 231 -0.56 18.00 14.69
N THR A 232 -1.14 18.19 13.51
CA THR A 232 -1.58 17.09 12.65
C THR A 232 -0.39 16.29 12.11
N TYR A 233 0.73 16.97 11.81
CA TYR A 233 1.97 16.28 11.48
C TYR A 233 2.44 15.40 12.65
N LEU A 234 2.51 15.95 13.87
CA LEU A 234 2.97 15.22 15.05
C LEU A 234 2.07 14.03 15.39
N VAL A 235 0.75 14.24 15.42
CA VAL A 235 -0.23 13.17 15.71
C VAL A 235 -0.16 12.07 14.64
N GLY A 236 -0.05 12.44 13.37
CA GLY A 236 0.16 11.49 12.27
C GLY A 236 1.42 10.63 12.49
N GLY A 237 2.56 11.27 12.79
CA GLY A 237 3.82 10.57 13.09
C GLY A 237 3.71 9.59 14.26
N VAL A 238 3.07 9.99 15.35
CA VAL A 238 2.84 9.12 16.53
C VAL A 238 1.96 7.92 16.17
N LEU A 239 0.90 8.12 15.39
CA LEU A 239 0.04 7.02 14.94
C LEU A 239 0.81 6.07 14.00
N PHE A 240 1.71 6.59 13.17
CA PHE A 240 2.59 5.76 12.36
C PHE A 240 3.58 4.94 13.20
N VAL A 241 4.08 5.48 14.32
CA VAL A 241 4.92 4.72 15.28
C VAL A 241 4.12 3.57 15.90
N ILE A 242 2.90 3.85 16.37
CA ILE A 242 2.03 2.85 16.98
C ILE A 242 1.69 1.75 15.96
N SER A 243 1.29 2.12 14.75
CA SER A 243 0.98 1.17 13.68
C SER A 243 2.18 0.27 13.34
N SER A 244 3.35 0.86 13.14
CA SER A 244 4.57 0.10 12.85
C SER A 244 4.93 -0.87 13.98
N LEU A 245 4.72 -0.48 15.24
CA LEU A 245 4.90 -1.37 16.39
C LEU A 245 3.92 -2.55 16.35
N LEU A 246 2.65 -2.29 16.04
CA LEU A 246 1.63 -3.33 15.95
C LEU A 246 1.96 -4.33 14.83
N TYR A 247 2.35 -3.87 13.65
CA TYR A 247 2.83 -4.77 12.58
C TYR A 247 4.05 -5.56 13.00
N MET A 248 5.02 -4.92 13.66
CA MET A 248 6.17 -5.64 14.19
C MET A 248 5.75 -6.71 15.19
N LEU A 249 4.89 -6.40 16.16
CA LEU A 249 4.41 -7.33 17.18
C LEU A 249 3.61 -8.48 16.59
N GLU A 250 2.83 -8.20 15.53
CA GLU A 250 2.11 -9.23 14.80
C GLU A 250 3.09 -10.32 14.31
N THR A 251 4.22 -9.92 13.72
CA THR A 251 5.21 -10.84 13.09
C THR A 251 5.99 -11.72 14.06
N GLN A 252 5.91 -11.47 15.37
CA GLN A 252 6.74 -12.15 16.37
C GLN A 252 5.90 -13.10 17.21
N GLU A 253 6.47 -14.25 17.55
CA GLU A 253 5.82 -15.19 18.47
C GLU A 253 5.66 -14.59 19.88
N LYS A 254 6.62 -13.76 20.30
CA LYS A 254 6.66 -13.12 21.61
C LYS A 254 7.05 -11.66 21.45
N TRP A 255 6.39 -10.78 22.18
CA TRP A 255 6.58 -9.32 22.09
C TRP A 255 8.03 -8.83 22.31
N TYR A 256 8.87 -9.62 22.98
CA TYR A 256 10.26 -9.29 23.29
C TYR A 256 11.28 -10.00 22.40
N LEU A 257 10.84 -10.86 21.48
CA LEU A 257 11.73 -11.68 20.66
C LEU A 257 11.59 -11.27 19.19
N PRO A 258 12.50 -10.42 18.66
CA PRO A 258 12.48 -10.02 17.26
C PRO A 258 12.41 -11.21 16.30
N ALA A 259 11.71 -11.03 15.17
CA ALA A 259 11.55 -12.05 14.13
C ALA A 259 12.32 -11.68 12.85
N PRO A 260 13.66 -11.58 12.86
CA PRO A 260 14.45 -11.09 11.72
C PRO A 260 14.41 -12.01 10.49
N HIS A 261 13.85 -13.22 10.64
CA HIS A 261 13.61 -14.16 9.55
C HIS A 261 12.34 -13.85 8.75
N ALA A 262 11.42 -13.06 9.32
CA ALA A 262 10.18 -12.67 8.68
C ALA A 262 10.37 -11.34 7.90
N LEU A 263 9.95 -11.33 6.63
CA LEU A 263 10.01 -10.12 5.80
C LEU A 263 9.15 -8.99 6.39
N GLY A 264 7.93 -9.32 6.82
CA GLY A 264 7.03 -8.39 7.49
C GLY A 264 7.65 -7.69 8.71
N TRP A 265 8.57 -8.36 9.43
CA TRP A 265 9.24 -7.76 10.58
C TRP A 265 10.14 -6.60 10.15
N TRP A 266 10.87 -6.77 9.03
CA TRP A 266 11.70 -5.72 8.45
C TRP A 266 10.87 -4.58 7.85
N ILE A 267 9.73 -4.89 7.22
CA ILE A 267 8.77 -3.86 6.76
C ILE A 267 8.35 -2.98 7.96
N GLY A 268 7.88 -3.61 9.04
CA GLY A 268 7.50 -2.90 10.26
C GLY A 268 8.66 -2.13 10.90
N ALA A 269 9.87 -2.70 10.94
CA ALA A 269 11.04 -2.05 11.52
C ALA A 269 11.50 -0.81 10.77
N PHE A 270 11.58 -0.87 9.44
CA PHE A 270 11.93 0.29 8.62
C PHE A 270 10.85 1.37 8.63
N ASN A 271 9.58 0.97 8.58
CA ASN A 271 8.46 1.88 8.77
C ASN A 271 8.51 2.54 10.15
N MET A 272 8.82 1.79 11.22
CA MET A 272 8.99 2.32 12.58
C MET A 272 10.09 3.39 12.65
N ILE A 273 11.26 3.11 12.09
CA ILE A 273 12.37 4.06 12.01
C ILE A 273 11.89 5.34 11.29
N GLY A 274 11.26 5.20 10.12
CA GLY A 274 10.67 6.33 9.39
C GLY A 274 9.67 7.13 10.22
N SER A 275 8.71 6.46 10.85
CA SER A 275 7.69 7.07 11.70
C SER A 275 8.28 7.88 12.86
N VAL A 276 9.34 7.37 13.49
CA VAL A 276 10.08 8.09 14.55
C VAL A 276 10.70 9.36 13.99
N GLY A 277 11.32 9.30 12.81
CA GLY A 277 11.94 10.48 12.20
C GLY A 277 10.94 11.56 11.80
N TRP A 278 9.77 11.19 11.27
CA TRP A 278 8.69 12.15 11.02
C TRP A 278 8.11 12.74 12.31
N THR A 279 8.00 11.95 13.36
CA THR A 279 7.59 12.44 14.69
C THR A 279 8.60 13.46 15.24
N LEU A 280 9.91 13.20 15.08
CA LEU A 280 10.97 14.12 15.46
C LEU A 280 10.92 15.40 14.62
N SER A 281 10.75 15.28 13.30
CA SER A 281 10.61 16.43 12.40
C SER A 281 9.48 17.35 12.83
N ALA A 282 8.30 16.79 13.07
CA ALA A 282 7.15 17.54 13.57
C ALA A 282 7.39 18.17 14.95
N ALA A 283 8.07 17.46 15.85
CA ALA A 283 8.41 17.99 17.17
C ALA A 283 9.38 19.18 17.09
N PHE A 284 10.37 19.14 16.19
CA PHE A 284 11.29 20.25 15.97
C PHE A 284 10.59 21.50 15.39
N GLY A 285 9.46 21.34 14.70
CA GLY A 285 8.64 22.46 14.22
C GLY A 285 8.08 23.40 15.30
N TYR A 286 8.00 22.92 16.54
CA TYR A 286 7.62 23.73 17.71
C TYR A 286 8.80 24.54 18.30
N CYS A 287 10.02 24.24 17.89
CA CYS A 287 11.22 24.87 18.42
C CYS A 287 11.62 26.10 17.59
N THR A 288 12.06 27.17 18.27
CA THR A 288 12.46 28.44 17.65
C THR A 288 13.98 28.59 17.47
N THR A 289 14.77 27.61 17.91
CA THR A 289 16.24 27.70 17.82
C THR A 289 16.70 27.35 16.41
N SER A 290 17.74 28.01 15.91
CA SER A 290 18.24 27.83 14.53
C SER A 290 18.61 26.39 14.17
N TRP A 291 19.07 25.58 15.12
CA TRP A 291 19.41 24.17 14.88
C TRP A 291 18.18 23.28 14.69
N CYS A 292 17.00 23.71 15.13
CA CYS A 292 15.77 22.92 15.07
C CYS A 292 15.25 22.78 13.63
N GLY A 293 15.36 23.82 12.80
CA GLY A 293 15.04 23.72 11.37
C GLY A 293 15.92 22.68 10.68
N TYR A 294 17.24 22.79 10.87
CA TYR A 294 18.20 21.81 10.33
C TYR A 294 17.88 20.37 10.75
N GLN A 295 17.63 20.11 12.05
CA GLN A 295 17.31 18.77 12.54
C GLN A 295 15.91 18.32 12.09
N GLY A 296 14.97 19.24 11.93
CA GLY A 296 13.62 18.99 11.42
C GLY A 296 13.66 18.43 10.01
N ASP A 297 14.34 19.13 9.10
CA ASP A 297 14.39 18.76 7.68
C ASP A 297 15.30 17.55 7.44
N LEU A 298 16.40 17.45 8.20
CA LEU A 298 17.23 16.24 8.20
C LEU A 298 16.42 15.02 8.66
N SER A 299 15.60 15.19 9.70
CA SER A 299 14.75 14.11 10.22
C SER A 299 13.70 13.68 9.23
N LEU A 300 13.08 14.63 8.54
CA LEU A 300 12.15 14.34 7.45
C LEU A 300 12.83 13.56 6.33
N LEU A 301 14.05 13.94 5.94
CA LEU A 301 14.77 13.29 4.86
C LEU A 301 15.10 11.83 5.19
N TRP A 302 15.77 11.56 6.33
CA TRP A 302 16.11 10.18 6.67
C TRP A 302 14.88 9.34 7.02
N ALA A 303 13.83 9.95 7.58
CA ALA A 303 12.55 9.29 7.82
C ALA A 303 11.96 8.74 6.52
N SER A 304 11.94 9.59 5.50
CA SER A 304 11.40 9.26 4.17
C SER A 304 12.20 8.15 3.50
N ILE A 305 13.53 8.14 3.66
CA ILE A 305 14.41 7.07 3.17
C ILE A 305 14.13 5.75 3.90
N ALA A 306 14.02 5.78 5.23
CA ALA A 306 13.74 4.57 6.00
C ALA A 306 12.37 3.98 5.65
N TYR A 307 11.33 4.81 5.57
CA TYR A 307 10.00 4.37 5.18
C TYR A 307 9.95 3.92 3.70
N LEU A 308 10.77 4.51 2.81
CA LEU A 308 10.93 4.04 1.44
C LEU A 308 11.43 2.59 1.41
N ILE A 309 12.39 2.23 2.25
CA ILE A 309 12.88 0.84 2.33
C ILE A 309 11.73 -0.08 2.75
N GLY A 310 10.99 0.26 3.80
CA GLY A 310 9.86 -0.55 4.28
C GLY A 310 8.74 -0.70 3.23
N SER A 311 8.36 0.38 2.54
CA SER A 311 7.34 0.34 1.48
C SER A 311 7.78 -0.41 0.21
N VAL A 312 9.05 -0.35 -0.18
CA VAL A 312 9.59 -1.18 -1.27
C VAL A 312 9.60 -2.66 -0.89
N LEU A 313 9.89 -2.99 0.38
CA LEU A 313 9.78 -4.36 0.87
C LEU A 313 8.32 -4.84 0.90
N LEU A 314 7.36 -3.97 1.24
CA LEU A 314 5.93 -4.25 1.17
C LEU A 314 5.49 -4.52 -0.27
N TRP A 315 5.97 -3.71 -1.23
CA TRP A 315 5.72 -3.97 -2.65
C TRP A 315 6.37 -5.29 -3.09
N TYR A 316 7.59 -5.59 -2.66
CA TYR A 316 8.25 -6.87 -2.92
C TYR A 316 7.43 -8.05 -2.38
N GLU A 317 6.87 -7.95 -1.16
CA GLU A 317 6.02 -8.97 -0.54
C GLU A 317 4.75 -9.21 -1.37
N ALA A 318 4.09 -8.15 -1.84
CA ALA A 318 2.92 -8.26 -2.72
C ALA A 318 3.22 -9.05 -4.01
N MET A 319 4.47 -8.98 -4.53
CA MET A 319 4.88 -9.73 -5.72
C MET A 319 5.11 -11.22 -5.47
N GLU A 320 5.28 -11.66 -4.22
CA GLU A 320 5.49 -13.08 -3.91
C GLU A 320 4.26 -13.94 -4.19
N LYS A 321 3.06 -13.35 -4.12
CA LYS A 321 1.76 -13.98 -4.40
C LYS A 321 1.63 -14.60 -5.80
N TYR A 322 2.49 -14.20 -6.74
CA TYR A 322 2.40 -14.61 -8.15
C TYR A 322 3.51 -15.62 -8.56
N PRO A 323 3.51 -16.88 -8.06
CA PRO A 323 4.53 -17.87 -8.42
C PRO A 323 4.48 -18.22 -9.91
N VAL A 324 5.63 -18.25 -10.59
CA VAL A 324 5.71 -18.72 -11.98
C VAL A 324 5.62 -20.24 -11.97
N VAL A 325 4.45 -20.79 -12.29
CA VAL A 325 4.34 -22.22 -12.64
C VAL A 325 5.00 -22.39 -14.00
N ARG A 326 6.10 -23.17 -14.06
CA ARG A 326 6.54 -23.70 -15.35
C ARG A 326 5.45 -24.66 -15.80
N MET A 327 4.62 -24.27 -16.76
CA MET A 327 3.88 -25.27 -17.52
C MET A 327 4.93 -26.15 -18.18
N ARG A 328 5.05 -27.39 -17.70
CA ARG A 328 5.80 -28.41 -18.41
C ARG A 328 5.01 -28.64 -19.69
N SER A 329 5.60 -28.33 -20.84
CA SER A 329 5.02 -28.65 -22.14
C SER A 329 4.74 -30.15 -22.20
N GLY A 330 3.49 -30.56 -21.98
CA GLY A 330 3.14 -31.98 -21.92
C GLY A 330 1.78 -32.37 -21.31
N ASP A 331 1.07 -31.51 -20.58
CA ASP A 331 -0.18 -31.91 -19.91
C ASP A 331 -1.49 -31.63 -20.67
N ASP A 332 -1.42 -31.16 -21.93
CA ASP A 332 -2.61 -30.96 -22.78
C ASP A 332 -3.15 -32.28 -23.39
N SER A 333 -2.92 -33.41 -22.75
CA SER A 333 -3.46 -34.70 -23.20
C SER A 333 -4.07 -35.48 -22.05
N GLN A 334 -5.17 -34.95 -21.49
CA GLN A 334 -6.36 -35.73 -21.05
C GLN A 334 -7.36 -34.82 -20.31
N ALA A 335 -8.42 -34.39 -21.02
CA ALA A 335 -9.80 -34.31 -20.53
C ALA A 335 -10.71 -33.88 -21.69
#